data_AF-A0AA46DGB7-F1
#
_entry.id   AF-A0AA46DGB7-F1
#
_cell.length_a   1.000
_cell.length_b   1.000
_cell.length_c   1.000
_cell.angle_alpha   90.00
_cell.angle_beta   90.00
_cell.angle_gamma   90.00
#
_symmetry.space_group_name_H-M   'P 1'
#
loop_
_entity.id
_entity.type
_entity.pdbx_description
1 polymer ?
#
loop_
_entity_poly.entity_id
_entity_poly.type
_entity_poly.pdbx_seq_one_letter_code
_entity_poly.pdbx_strand_id
1 'polypeptide(L)'
;MTMQRASSGGARRRHRGPRRAQSRGVVLVIALILLVVIGISSSVAIRTSLFGDLVSQNMRAQALALEAAELALRYCESQVAAGNYAAISVIEGGTDDEWRTESNWDTANSVPASVLGSNINYAVTPQCMVKRMSYAEAFPAENVPPNAKRIRDRLEDGEEYVFIFRITARGYSPDFRRDGDGRPVSGAQVTVQSALRAIL
;
A
#
# COMPACT_ATOMS: atom_id res chain seq x y z
N MET A 1 86.05 33.80 56.48
CA MET A 1 84.94 33.27 55.66
C MET A 1 84.42 34.42 54.82
N THR A 2 85.02 34.67 53.67
CA THR A 2 84.57 35.70 52.71
C THR A 2 84.78 35.13 51.31
N MET A 3 83.65 34.98 50.63
CA MET A 3 83.48 34.27 49.38
C MET A 3 84.05 35.04 48.18
N GLN A 4 84.53 34.24 47.25
CA GLN A 4 85.09 34.56 45.96
C GLN A 4 84.09 34.15 44.86
N ARG A 5 84.24 34.77 43.68
CA ARG A 5 83.63 34.48 42.36
C ARG A 5 82.18 34.96 42.16
N ALA A 6 81.73 35.26 40.95
CA ALA A 6 82.35 35.65 39.68
C ALA A 6 81.18 35.86 38.70
N SER A 7 81.37 36.84 37.82
CA SER A 7 80.79 36.97 36.48
C SER A 7 80.14 35.69 35.90
N SER A 8 78.87 35.82 35.46
CA SER A 8 78.31 34.97 34.41
C SER A 8 77.55 35.82 33.40
N GLY A 9 78.17 35.96 32.22
CA GLY A 9 77.62 36.63 31.06
C GLY A 9 76.44 35.85 30.47
N GLY A 10 75.44 36.61 30.03
CA GLY A 10 74.23 36.08 29.41
C GLY A 10 74.47 35.47 28.03
N ALA A 11 73.76 34.38 27.76
CA ALA A 11 73.58 33.83 26.43
C ALA A 11 72.08 33.63 26.18
N ARG A 12 71.42 34.65 25.59
CA ARG A 12 70.05 34.53 25.10
C ARG A 12 70.06 33.71 23.80
N ARG A 13 69.72 32.42 23.88
CA ARG A 13 69.42 31.59 22.71
C ARG A 13 68.01 31.92 22.20
N ARG A 14 67.93 32.56 21.04
CA ARG A 14 66.67 32.72 20.29
C ARG A 14 66.40 31.44 19.50
N HIS A 15 65.38 30.68 19.89
CA HIS A 15 64.81 29.63 19.04
C HIS A 15 64.15 30.29 17.81
N ARG A 16 64.75 30.12 16.64
CA ARG A 16 64.09 30.36 15.35
C ARG A 16 63.16 29.18 15.07
N GLY A 17 61.85 29.38 15.22
CA GLY A 17 60.85 28.44 14.70
C GLY A 17 60.84 28.44 13.16
N PRO A 18 60.55 27.31 12.51
CA PRO A 18 60.54 27.23 11.06
C PRO A 18 59.39 28.06 10.47
N ARG A 19 59.72 28.87 9.44
CA ARG A 19 58.76 29.64 8.64
C ARG A 19 57.89 28.68 7.82
N ARG A 20 56.65 28.45 8.26
CA ARG A 20 55.58 27.87 7.44
C ARG A 20 55.13 28.89 6.40
N ALA A 21 55.75 28.88 5.23
CA ALA A 21 55.39 29.78 4.14
C ALA A 21 55.38 29.06 2.79
N GLN A 22 54.59 27.98 2.66
CA GLN A 22 54.21 27.46 1.33
C GLN A 22 52.93 26.60 1.28
N SER A 23 52.19 26.45 2.37
CA SER A 23 51.05 25.52 2.45
C SER A 23 49.66 26.15 2.20
N ARG A 24 49.56 27.46 1.92
CA ARG A 24 48.27 28.18 1.93
C ARG A 24 47.31 27.78 0.78
N GLY A 25 47.80 27.40 -0.39
CA GLY A 25 46.95 26.98 -1.52
C GLY A 25 46.40 25.55 -1.36
N VAL A 26 47.21 24.64 -0.84
CA VAL A 26 46.85 23.23 -0.68
C VAL A 26 45.76 23.03 0.38
N VAL A 27 45.77 23.85 1.44
CA VAL A 27 44.76 23.78 2.51
C VAL A 27 43.37 24.12 2.00
N LEU A 28 43.24 25.09 1.08
CA LEU A 28 41.95 25.46 0.48
C LEU A 28 41.38 24.29 -0.35
N VAL A 29 42.22 23.65 -1.17
CA VAL A 29 41.81 22.53 -2.01
C VAL A 29 41.36 21.34 -1.16
N ILE A 30 42.10 21.01 -0.10
CA ILE A 30 41.71 19.94 0.84
C ILE A 30 40.40 20.29 1.54
N ALA A 31 40.22 21.53 2.01
CA ALA A 31 38.98 21.96 2.65
C ALA A 31 37.78 21.86 1.71
N LEU A 32 37.92 22.26 0.44
CA LEU A 32 36.86 22.12 -0.57
C LEU A 32 36.50 20.65 -0.82
N ILE A 33 37.50 19.76 -0.94
CA ILE A 33 37.24 18.33 -1.11
C ILE A 33 36.49 17.77 0.10
N LEU A 34 36.92 18.10 1.32
CA LEU A 34 36.26 17.65 2.55
C LEU A 34 34.82 18.17 2.64
N LEU A 35 34.58 19.44 2.29
CA LEU A 35 33.24 20.00 2.24
C LEU A 35 32.34 19.28 1.23
N VAL A 36 32.87 18.95 0.04
CA VAL A 36 32.12 18.21 -0.98
C VAL A 36 31.78 16.80 -0.49
N VAL A 37 32.73 16.09 0.12
CA VAL A 37 32.51 14.73 0.63
C VAL A 37 31.44 14.72 1.73
N ILE A 38 31.53 15.65 2.68
CA ILE A 38 30.52 15.78 3.75
C ILE A 38 29.16 16.15 3.15
N GLY A 39 29.12 17.11 2.21
CA GLY A 39 27.88 17.54 1.56
C GLY A 39 27.16 16.41 0.82
N ILE A 40 27.91 15.60 0.05
CA ILE A 40 27.34 14.43 -0.66
C ILE A 40 26.84 13.40 0.35
N SER A 41 27.62 13.12 1.40
CA SER A 41 27.24 12.14 2.44
C SER A 41 25.95 12.55 3.16
N SER A 42 25.83 13.81 3.56
CA SER A 42 24.61 14.36 4.16
C SER A 42 23.41 14.31 3.21
N SER A 43 23.61 14.65 1.93
CA SER A 43 22.52 14.59 0.94
C SER A 43 22.01 13.16 0.72
N VAL A 44 22.89 12.17 0.70
CA VAL A 44 22.50 10.76 0.54
C VAL A 44 21.68 10.32 1.76
N ALA A 45 22.14 10.63 2.97
CA ALA A 45 21.43 10.27 4.21
C ALA A 45 20.01 10.85 4.26
N ILE A 46 19.84 12.14 3.92
CA ILE A 46 18.52 12.80 3.90
C ILE A 46 17.60 12.11 2.89
N ARG A 47 18.09 11.88 1.66
CA ARG A 47 17.28 11.23 0.62
C ARG A 47 16.85 9.83 1.03
N THR A 48 17.75 9.03 1.61
CA THR A 48 17.41 7.67 2.04
C THR A 48 16.32 7.65 3.11
N SER A 49 16.35 8.60 4.06
CA SER A 49 15.29 8.72 5.08
C SER A 49 13.95 9.10 4.46
N LEU A 50 13.94 10.10 3.57
CA LEU A 50 12.71 10.53 2.89
C LEU A 50 12.11 9.41 2.03
N PHE A 51 12.94 8.64 1.31
CA PHE A 51 12.46 7.49 0.55
C PHE A 51 11.89 6.41 1.46
N GLY A 52 12.53 6.13 2.61
CA GLY A 52 12.01 5.20 3.60
C GLY A 52 10.63 5.60 4.13
N ASP A 53 10.45 6.88 4.45
CA ASP A 53 9.18 7.41 4.94
C ASP A 53 8.07 7.30 3.89
N LEU A 54 8.36 7.64 2.63
CA LEU A 54 7.39 7.53 1.54
C LEU A 54 6.97 6.08 1.28
N VAL A 55 7.92 5.14 1.27
CA VAL A 55 7.62 3.72 1.10
C VAL A 55 6.78 3.22 2.28
N SER A 56 7.15 3.56 3.51
CA SER A 56 6.42 3.18 4.72
C SER A 56 4.97 3.69 4.71
N GLN A 57 4.76 4.96 4.33
CA GLN A 57 3.43 5.54 4.21
C GLN A 57 2.59 4.83 3.14
N ASN A 58 3.17 4.55 1.97
CA ASN A 58 2.48 3.83 0.91
C ASN A 58 2.10 2.40 1.32
N MET A 59 2.99 1.67 2.00
CA MET A 59 2.68 0.33 2.51
C MET A 59 1.56 0.36 3.54
N ARG A 60 1.56 1.36 4.43
CA ARG A 60 0.49 1.53 5.42
C ARG A 60 -0.86 1.82 4.75
N ALA A 61 -0.89 2.71 3.76
CA ALA A 61 -2.09 3.00 3.00
C ALA A 61 -2.63 1.75 2.28
N GLN A 62 -1.74 0.97 1.65
CA GLN A 62 -2.12 -0.29 1.00
C GLN A 62 -2.67 -1.33 1.99
N ALA A 63 -2.06 -1.47 3.17
CA ALA A 63 -2.54 -2.39 4.20
C ALA A 63 -3.95 -2.01 4.68
N LEU A 64 -4.19 -0.72 4.93
CA LEU A 64 -5.52 -0.23 5.32
C LEU A 64 -6.56 -0.42 4.20
N ALA A 65 -6.18 -0.16 2.95
CA ALA A 65 -7.05 -0.40 1.80
C ALA A 65 -7.38 -1.90 1.64
N LEU A 66 -6.43 -2.79 1.91
CA LEU A 66 -6.65 -4.24 1.89
C LEU A 66 -7.60 -4.68 3.01
N GLU A 67 -7.37 -4.23 4.25
CA GLU A 67 -8.26 -4.52 5.38
C GLU A 67 -9.69 -4.07 5.10
N ALA A 68 -9.86 -2.87 4.54
CA ALA A 68 -11.14 -2.35 4.08
C ALA A 68 -11.77 -3.21 2.97
N ALA A 69 -10.97 -3.70 2.02
CA ALA A 69 -11.45 -4.56 0.94
C ALA A 69 -11.91 -5.93 1.47
N GLU A 70 -11.17 -6.52 2.41
CA GLU A 70 -11.52 -7.77 3.06
C GLU A 70 -12.79 -7.63 3.90
N LEU A 71 -12.97 -6.50 4.58
CA LEU A 71 -14.20 -6.21 5.31
C LEU A 71 -15.42 -6.16 4.37
N ALA A 72 -15.28 -5.46 3.24
CA ALA A 72 -16.34 -5.41 2.23
C ALA A 72 -16.65 -6.78 1.63
N LEU A 73 -15.62 -7.58 1.37
CA LEU A 73 -15.76 -8.96 0.89
C LEU A 73 -16.55 -9.80 1.89
N ARG A 74 -16.12 -9.81 3.17
CA ARG A 74 -16.78 -10.58 4.24
C ARG A 74 -18.22 -10.15 4.46
N TYR A 75 -18.49 -8.85 4.42
CA TYR A 75 -19.86 -8.33 4.52
C TYR A 75 -20.74 -8.91 3.42
N CYS A 76 -20.32 -8.83 2.17
CA CYS A 76 -21.13 -9.31 1.05
C CYS A 76 -21.24 -10.83 1.01
N GLU A 77 -20.18 -11.55 1.37
CA GLU A 77 -20.22 -13.00 1.55
C GLU A 77 -21.25 -13.41 2.60
N SER A 78 -21.29 -12.71 3.74
CA SER A 78 -22.27 -13.01 4.80
C SER A 78 -23.72 -12.76 4.36
N GLN A 79 -23.96 -11.71 3.57
CA GLN A 79 -25.30 -11.40 3.06
C GLN A 79 -25.75 -12.40 1.99
N VAL A 80 -24.84 -12.83 1.12
CA VAL A 80 -25.11 -13.89 0.13
C VAL A 80 -25.37 -15.23 0.83
N ALA A 81 -24.56 -15.59 1.83
CA ALA A 81 -24.72 -16.82 2.60
C ALA A 81 -26.02 -16.83 3.41
N ALA A 82 -26.49 -15.68 3.88
CA ALA A 82 -27.77 -15.52 4.56
C ALA A 82 -28.98 -15.42 3.60
N GLY A 83 -28.76 -15.40 2.28
CA GLY A 83 -29.83 -15.19 1.28
C GLY A 83 -30.47 -13.81 1.33
N ASN A 84 -29.82 -12.81 1.94
CA ASN A 84 -30.37 -11.47 2.15
C ASN A 84 -30.09 -10.55 0.95
N TYR A 85 -30.75 -10.82 -0.17
CA TYR A 85 -30.63 -10.05 -1.41
C TYR A 85 -31.37 -8.70 -1.40
N ALA A 86 -32.08 -8.36 -0.33
CA ALA A 86 -32.68 -7.04 -0.16
C ALA A 86 -31.66 -6.02 0.36
N ALA A 87 -30.65 -6.48 1.10
CA ALA A 87 -29.59 -5.64 1.65
C ALA A 87 -28.42 -5.40 0.67
N ILE A 88 -28.31 -6.24 -0.36
CA ILE A 88 -27.26 -6.16 -1.38
C ILE A 88 -27.85 -6.33 -2.79
N SER A 89 -27.42 -5.50 -3.72
CA SER A 89 -27.69 -5.68 -5.14
C SER A 89 -26.85 -6.84 -5.68
N VAL A 90 -27.50 -7.70 -6.47
CA VAL A 90 -26.87 -8.81 -7.20
C VAL A 90 -26.99 -8.52 -8.68
N ILE A 91 -25.88 -8.62 -9.38
CA ILE A 91 -25.81 -8.51 -10.83
C ILE A 91 -26.18 -9.88 -11.41
N GLU A 92 -27.27 -9.92 -12.17
CA GLU A 92 -27.78 -11.11 -12.84
C GLU A 92 -27.34 -11.09 -14.31
N GLY A 93 -26.39 -11.96 -14.68
CA GLY A 93 -25.77 -11.95 -16.02
C GLY A 93 -24.80 -10.78 -16.25
N GLY A 94 -24.19 -10.70 -17.44
CA GLY A 94 -23.23 -9.63 -17.80
C GLY A 94 -21.86 -10.17 -18.25
N THR A 95 -20.92 -9.29 -18.61
CA THR A 95 -19.56 -9.67 -19.06
C THR A 95 -18.67 -10.06 -17.88
N ASP A 96 -17.59 -10.82 -18.02
CA ASP A 96 -16.81 -11.18 -16.81
C ASP A 96 -15.99 -10.05 -16.18
N ASP A 97 -16.16 -8.81 -16.62
CA ASP A 97 -15.31 -7.67 -16.27
C ASP A 97 -16.09 -6.44 -15.79
N GLU A 98 -17.33 -6.57 -15.29
CA GLU A 98 -18.11 -5.39 -14.84
C GLU A 98 -17.37 -4.60 -13.75
N TRP A 99 -16.62 -5.28 -12.90
CA TRP A 99 -15.79 -4.69 -11.85
C TRP A 99 -14.66 -3.79 -12.37
N ARG A 100 -14.25 -3.94 -13.64
CA ARG A 100 -13.24 -3.08 -14.29
C ARG A 100 -13.81 -1.74 -14.72
N THR A 101 -15.13 -1.64 -14.87
CA THR A 101 -15.79 -0.42 -15.31
C THR A 101 -16.05 0.48 -14.10
N GLU A 102 -15.45 1.66 -14.08
CA GLU A 102 -15.47 2.51 -12.89
C GLU A 102 -16.88 2.99 -12.52
N SER A 103 -17.72 3.33 -13.51
CA SER A 103 -19.11 3.77 -13.28
C SER A 103 -19.99 2.72 -12.60
N ASN A 104 -19.63 1.43 -12.68
CA ASN A 104 -20.41 0.39 -12.01
C ASN A 104 -20.24 0.48 -10.48
N TRP A 105 -19.16 1.08 -9.99
CA TRP A 105 -18.90 1.25 -8.55
C TRP A 105 -19.76 2.34 -7.91
N ASP A 106 -20.38 3.22 -8.71
CA ASP A 106 -21.32 4.24 -8.22
C ASP A 106 -22.60 3.61 -7.66
N THR A 107 -22.99 2.45 -8.20
CA THR A 107 -24.17 1.68 -7.78
C THR A 107 -23.82 0.40 -7.02
N ALA A 108 -22.54 0.18 -6.71
CA ALA A 108 -22.08 -1.00 -6.00
C ALA A 108 -22.54 -0.99 -4.53
N ASN A 109 -22.55 -2.17 -3.91
CA ASN A 109 -22.95 -2.30 -2.51
C ASN A 109 -21.90 -1.65 -1.63
N SER A 110 -22.32 -0.71 -0.78
CA SER A 110 -21.44 -0.01 0.14
C SER A 110 -21.52 -0.64 1.52
N VAL A 111 -20.38 -0.79 2.21
CA VAL A 111 -20.35 -1.35 3.56
C VAL A 111 -21.00 -0.37 4.54
N PRO A 112 -22.02 -0.79 5.32
CA PRO A 112 -22.68 0.09 6.27
C PRO A 112 -21.73 0.58 7.38
N ALA A 113 -21.97 1.79 7.90
CA ALA A 113 -21.20 2.35 9.00
C ALA A 113 -21.20 1.48 10.28
N SER A 114 -22.26 0.70 10.50
CA SER A 114 -22.35 -0.26 11.60
C SER A 114 -21.32 -1.38 11.53
N VAL A 115 -20.84 -1.71 10.32
CA VAL A 115 -19.83 -2.75 10.07
C VAL A 115 -18.42 -2.17 10.08
N LEU A 116 -18.25 -0.92 9.62
CA LEU A 116 -16.97 -0.21 9.62
C LEU A 116 -16.48 0.16 11.03
N GLY A 117 -17.40 0.35 11.97
CA GLY A 117 -17.10 0.86 13.31
C GLY A 117 -16.80 2.36 13.29
N SER A 118 -16.95 3.01 14.45
CA SER A 118 -16.96 4.48 14.55
C SER A 118 -15.56 5.14 14.56
N ASN A 119 -14.47 4.37 14.45
CA ASN A 119 -13.12 4.85 14.76
C ASN A 119 -12.30 5.28 13.54
N ILE A 120 -12.75 4.97 12.32
CA ILE A 120 -12.03 5.28 11.08
C ILE A 120 -12.98 6.00 10.13
N ASN A 121 -12.62 7.24 9.78
CA ASN A 121 -13.35 8.02 8.80
C ASN A 121 -12.78 7.77 7.40
N TYR A 122 -13.50 6.99 6.60
CA TYR A 122 -13.14 6.74 5.21
C TYR A 122 -13.68 7.86 4.32
N ALA A 123 -12.82 8.49 3.52
CA ALA A 123 -13.26 9.45 2.51
C ALA A 123 -14.17 8.79 1.44
N VAL A 124 -13.89 7.54 1.12
CA VAL A 124 -14.74 6.69 0.26
C VAL A 124 -14.96 5.37 1.00
N THR A 125 -16.22 5.02 1.26
CA THR A 125 -16.54 3.79 1.98
C THR A 125 -16.14 2.56 1.15
N PRO A 126 -15.75 1.45 1.78
CA PRO A 126 -15.47 0.21 1.07
C PRO A 126 -16.72 -0.31 0.37
N GLN A 127 -16.53 -0.95 -0.79
CA GLN A 127 -17.63 -1.39 -1.65
C GLN A 127 -17.43 -2.83 -2.13
N CYS A 128 -18.50 -3.48 -2.54
CA CYS A 128 -18.45 -4.78 -3.19
C CYS A 128 -19.47 -4.87 -4.34
N MET A 129 -19.16 -5.72 -5.31
CA MET A 129 -20.06 -6.18 -6.36
C MET A 129 -20.28 -7.66 -6.20
N VAL A 130 -21.54 -8.09 -6.29
CA VAL A 130 -21.92 -9.49 -6.24
C VAL A 130 -22.52 -9.85 -7.60
N LYS A 131 -21.86 -10.74 -8.34
CA LYS A 131 -22.35 -11.27 -9.61
C LYS A 131 -22.79 -12.72 -9.43
N ARG A 132 -23.98 -13.09 -9.91
CA ARG A 132 -24.36 -14.49 -10.07
C ARG A 132 -23.72 -15.02 -11.35
N MET A 133 -22.85 -16.01 -11.22
CA MET A 133 -22.20 -16.67 -12.36
C MET A 133 -23.07 -17.81 -12.88
N SER A 134 -23.16 -17.91 -14.20
CA SER A 134 -23.65 -19.12 -14.85
C SER A 134 -22.62 -20.24 -14.73
N TYR A 135 -23.07 -21.49 -14.90
CA TYR A 135 -22.18 -22.65 -14.86
C TYR A 135 -21.06 -22.58 -15.92
N ALA A 136 -21.35 -22.05 -17.10
CA ALA A 136 -20.38 -21.93 -18.19
C ALA A 136 -19.30 -20.87 -17.90
N GLU A 137 -19.65 -19.78 -17.22
CA GLU A 137 -18.71 -18.74 -16.78
C GLU A 137 -17.86 -19.22 -15.60
N ALA A 138 -18.47 -19.94 -14.65
CA ALA A 138 -17.75 -20.52 -13.51
C ALA A 138 -16.81 -21.66 -13.92
N PHE A 139 -17.16 -22.42 -14.96
CA PHE A 139 -16.41 -23.57 -15.46
C PHE A 139 -16.32 -23.53 -17.00
N PRO A 140 -15.34 -22.80 -17.56
CA PRO A 140 -15.12 -22.78 -19.00
C PRO A 140 -14.80 -24.19 -19.52
N ALA A 141 -15.39 -24.56 -20.66
CA ALA A 141 -15.42 -25.92 -21.20
C ALA A 141 -14.04 -26.59 -21.40
N GLU A 142 -12.97 -25.79 -21.51
CA GLU A 142 -11.59 -26.27 -21.59
C GLU A 142 -11.10 -26.97 -20.31
N ASN A 143 -11.70 -26.66 -19.16
CA ASN A 143 -11.30 -27.18 -17.84
C ASN A 143 -12.31 -28.15 -17.23
N VAL A 144 -13.29 -28.60 -18.01
CA VAL A 144 -14.32 -29.54 -17.54
C VAL A 144 -13.84 -30.96 -17.78
N PRO A 145 -13.52 -31.75 -16.73
CA PRO A 145 -13.11 -33.13 -16.94
C PRO A 145 -14.23 -33.93 -17.60
N PRO A 146 -13.92 -34.96 -18.41
CA PRO A 146 -14.91 -35.67 -19.23
C PRO A 146 -16.06 -36.32 -18.42
N ASN A 147 -15.86 -36.51 -17.11
CA ASN A 147 -16.81 -37.09 -16.16
C ASN A 147 -17.43 -36.06 -15.20
N ALA A 148 -17.23 -34.75 -15.43
CA ALA A 148 -17.90 -33.72 -14.65
C ALA A 148 -19.41 -33.80 -14.88
N LYS A 149 -20.16 -34.20 -13.85
CA LYS A 149 -21.62 -34.07 -13.86
C LYS A 149 -21.97 -32.59 -13.83
N ARG A 150 -22.85 -32.15 -14.74
CA ARG A 150 -23.36 -30.77 -14.70
C ARG A 150 -24.20 -30.62 -13.44
N ILE A 151 -24.25 -29.42 -12.87
CA ILE A 151 -25.13 -29.15 -11.72
C ILE A 151 -26.59 -29.50 -12.05
N ARG A 152 -26.99 -29.36 -13.32
CA ARG A 152 -28.30 -29.78 -13.83
C ARG A 152 -28.56 -31.29 -13.72
N ASP A 153 -27.52 -32.13 -13.72
CA ASP A 153 -27.62 -33.59 -13.61
C ASP A 153 -27.70 -34.06 -12.14
N ARG A 154 -27.55 -33.15 -11.16
CA ARG A 154 -27.76 -33.43 -9.73
C ARG A 154 -29.17 -33.06 -9.25
N LEU A 155 -29.90 -32.26 -10.04
CA LEU A 155 -31.23 -31.74 -9.73
C LEU A 155 -32.37 -32.75 -9.95
N GLU A 156 -32.10 -34.04 -10.08
CA GLU A 156 -33.13 -35.07 -10.33
C GLU A 156 -33.86 -35.57 -9.06
N ASP A 157 -33.47 -35.17 -7.84
CA ASP A 157 -34.01 -35.78 -6.60
C ASP A 157 -34.45 -34.80 -5.49
N GLY A 158 -34.73 -33.53 -5.84
CA GLY A 158 -35.22 -32.53 -4.89
C GLY A 158 -34.62 -31.15 -5.16
N GLU A 159 -35.46 -30.11 -5.12
CA GLU A 159 -35.19 -28.74 -5.59
C GLU A 159 -34.11 -27.99 -4.78
N GLU A 160 -32.84 -28.33 -4.95
CA GLU A 160 -31.71 -27.61 -4.34
C GLU A 160 -30.99 -26.78 -5.42
N TYR A 161 -31.30 -25.47 -5.51
CA TYR A 161 -30.68 -24.61 -6.51
C TYR A 161 -29.26 -24.20 -6.06
N VAL A 162 -28.25 -24.78 -6.70
CA VAL A 162 -26.85 -24.37 -6.48
C VAL A 162 -26.53 -23.13 -7.30
N PHE A 163 -26.25 -22.02 -6.62
CA PHE A 163 -25.79 -20.78 -7.24
C PHE A 163 -24.32 -20.52 -6.95
N ILE A 164 -23.60 -20.02 -7.96
CA ILE A 164 -22.21 -19.61 -7.81
C ILE A 164 -22.18 -18.09 -7.91
N PHE A 165 -21.62 -17.44 -6.91
CA PHE A 165 -21.48 -15.99 -6.86
C PHE A 165 -20.01 -15.62 -6.95
N ARG A 166 -19.71 -14.58 -7.73
CA ARG A 166 -18.41 -13.92 -7.74
C ARG A 166 -18.57 -12.59 -7.03
N ILE A 167 -17.78 -12.41 -5.98
CA ILE A 167 -17.81 -11.22 -5.15
C ILE A 167 -16.50 -10.48 -5.36
N THR A 168 -16.58 -9.29 -5.93
CA THR A 168 -15.42 -8.42 -6.11
C THR A 168 -15.55 -7.26 -5.14
N ALA A 169 -14.63 -7.15 -4.20
CA ALA A 169 -14.62 -6.08 -3.20
C ALA A 169 -13.49 -5.10 -3.46
N ARG A 170 -13.75 -3.84 -3.17
CA ARG A 170 -12.81 -2.74 -3.33
C ARG A 170 -12.73 -1.96 -2.02
N GLY A 171 -11.52 -1.87 -1.52
CA GLY A 171 -11.19 -1.10 -0.32
C GLY A 171 -10.36 0.11 -0.67
N TYR A 172 -10.50 1.13 0.16
CA TYR A 172 -9.83 2.41 0.03
C TYR A 172 -9.13 2.72 1.34
N SER A 173 -7.94 3.32 1.27
CA SER A 173 -7.33 3.87 2.48
C SER A 173 -8.14 5.09 2.96
N PRO A 174 -8.09 5.42 4.27
CA PRO A 174 -8.89 6.54 4.81
C PRO A 174 -8.63 7.89 4.14
N ASP A 175 -7.40 8.10 3.64
CA ASP A 175 -6.93 9.30 2.94
C ASP A 175 -7.11 9.25 1.42
N PHE A 176 -7.82 8.24 0.90
CA PHE A 176 -8.05 8.07 -0.52
C PHE A 176 -8.83 9.25 -1.11
N ARG A 177 -8.31 9.84 -2.18
CA ARG A 177 -8.94 10.95 -2.89
C ARG A 177 -8.84 10.76 -4.39
N ARG A 178 -9.86 11.25 -5.09
CA ARG A 178 -9.88 11.37 -6.55
C ARG A 178 -9.87 12.84 -6.99
N ASP A 179 -9.42 13.10 -8.20
CA ASP A 179 -9.60 14.38 -8.87
C ASP A 179 -11.02 14.48 -9.47
N GLY A 180 -11.32 15.62 -10.11
CA GLY A 180 -12.59 15.84 -10.81
C GLY A 180 -12.80 14.95 -12.03
N ASP A 181 -11.74 14.31 -12.53
CA ASP A 181 -11.75 13.37 -13.65
C ASP A 181 -11.85 11.90 -13.18
N GLY A 182 -12.00 11.66 -11.86
CA GLY A 182 -12.15 10.35 -11.25
C GLY A 182 -10.85 9.57 -11.03
N ARG A 183 -9.68 10.17 -11.29
CA ARG A 183 -8.37 9.51 -11.11
C ARG A 183 -7.91 9.58 -9.66
N PRO A 184 -7.25 8.54 -9.13
CA PRO A 184 -6.71 8.55 -7.77
C PRO A 184 -5.55 9.56 -7.65
N VAL A 185 -5.62 10.45 -6.67
CA VAL A 185 -4.63 11.51 -6.39
C VAL A 185 -3.81 11.20 -5.15
N SER A 186 -4.44 10.60 -4.13
CA SER A 186 -3.80 10.20 -2.88
C SER A 186 -4.44 8.95 -2.31
N GLY A 187 -3.72 8.29 -1.41
CA GLY A 187 -4.14 7.05 -0.76
C GLY A 187 -3.91 5.81 -1.62
N ALA A 188 -4.51 4.71 -1.20
CA ALA A 188 -4.43 3.43 -1.86
C ALA A 188 -5.83 2.88 -2.14
N GLN A 189 -5.94 2.16 -3.25
CA GLN A 189 -7.12 1.39 -3.62
C GLN A 189 -6.68 -0.04 -3.90
N VAL A 190 -7.39 -0.99 -3.31
CA VAL A 190 -7.14 -2.42 -3.50
C VAL A 190 -8.44 -3.09 -3.92
N THR A 191 -8.34 -4.02 -4.87
CA THR A 191 -9.47 -4.84 -5.30
C THR A 191 -9.14 -6.30 -5.04
N VAL A 192 -10.04 -7.00 -4.36
CA VAL A 192 -9.97 -8.43 -4.07
C VAL A 192 -11.19 -9.14 -4.63
N GLN A 193 -11.06 -10.42 -4.94
CA GLN A 193 -12.15 -11.20 -5.53
C GLN A 193 -12.24 -12.58 -4.88
N SER A 194 -13.47 -13.02 -4.67
CA SER A 194 -13.83 -14.33 -4.12
C SER A 194 -14.93 -14.97 -4.96
N ALA A 195 -14.99 -16.30 -4.93
CA ALA A 195 -16.09 -17.06 -5.52
C ALA A 195 -16.74 -17.92 -4.43
N LEU A 196 -18.03 -17.71 -4.20
CA LEU A 196 -18.82 -18.39 -3.20
C LEU A 196 -19.84 -19.30 -3.87
N ARG A 197 -19.93 -20.55 -3.41
CA ARG A 197 -21.04 -21.43 -3.74
C ARG A 197 -22.10 -21.33 -2.65
N ALA A 198 -23.31 -20.94 -3.01
CA ALA A 198 -24.47 -20.95 -2.13
C ALA A 198 -25.46 -22.04 -2.55
N ILE A 199 -26.12 -22.60 -1.55
CA ILE A 199 -27.15 -23.62 -1.71
C ILE A 199 -28.40 -23.03 -1.06
N LEU A 200 -29.47 -22.88 -1.83
CA LEU A 200 -30.75 -22.32 -1.41
C LEU A 200 -31.87 -23.34 -1.55
#